data_AF-A0A953D3G6-F1
#
_entry.id   AF-A0A953D3G6-F1
#
_cell.length_a   1.000
_cell.length_b   1.000
_cell.length_c   1.000
_cell.angle_alpha   90.00
_cell.angle_beta   90.00
_cell.angle_gamma   90.00
#
_symmetry.space_group_name_H-M   'P 1'
#
loop_
_entity.id
_entity.type
_entity.pdbx_description
1 polymer ?
#
loop_
_entity_poly.entity_id
_entity_poly.type
_entity_poly.pdbx_seq_one_letter_code
_entity_poly.pdbx_strand_id
1 'polypeptide(L)'
;MSAESAFLTAIANLLAGAGLSPAPASIGAAEPVQNADLPAIVLSLDAVHRLSAGLGERSALIRDGALPWQATIDLANPVLPEEPGFLLLSEDRLSLILPHGGLRQADGGEGPLGADDLSVSVAGAAQTVVNTAPGAGEVRADPSIGQLEFGSALPATGNVVVNYVLGQWERRVTPIEGTLSMVVRAAAADSVANLSDAALDVLIGSSNAPLRGLRKIALAELGSISPRDTTLANSRGRLARFSFDFEHEINEPESSGGVIRRIPLTTRLNVVSANVATGVLTTGVVTESE
;
A
#
# COMPACT_ATOMS: atom_id res chain seq x y z
N MET A 1 8.62 2.74 7.07
CA MET A 1 9.76 1.89 6.64
C MET A 1 10.42 2.59 5.44
N SER A 2 11.74 2.52 5.27
CA SER A 2 12.40 3.16 4.11
C SER A 2 12.31 2.27 2.87
N ALA A 3 12.33 2.85 1.66
CA ALA A 3 12.27 2.09 0.40
C ALA A 3 13.41 1.06 0.29
N GLU A 4 14.60 1.40 0.79
CA GLU A 4 15.78 0.52 0.81
C GLU A 4 15.58 -0.70 1.70
N SER A 5 15.07 -0.49 2.92
CA SER A 5 14.78 -1.58 3.85
C SER A 5 13.63 -2.47 3.35
N ALA A 6 12.63 -1.89 2.71
CA ALA A 6 11.53 -2.64 2.09
C ALA A 6 12.02 -3.50 0.93
N PHE A 7 12.91 -2.98 0.08
CA PHE A 7 13.51 -3.72 -1.02
C PHE A 7 14.34 -4.92 -0.53
N LEU A 8 15.25 -4.72 0.43
CA LEU A 8 16.04 -5.82 1.00
C LEU A 8 15.16 -6.89 1.66
N THR A 9 14.11 -6.47 2.37
CA THR A 9 13.14 -7.38 2.99
C THR A 9 12.40 -8.19 1.94
N ALA A 10 11.97 -7.55 0.85
CA ALA A 10 11.27 -8.23 -0.24
C ALA A 10 12.16 -9.28 -0.91
N ILE A 11 13.43 -8.97 -1.18
CA ILE A 11 14.40 -9.92 -1.74
C ILE A 11 14.67 -11.08 -0.77
N ALA A 12 14.84 -10.79 0.53
CA ALA A 12 15.04 -11.82 1.54
C ALA A 12 13.85 -12.77 1.61
N ASN A 13 12.62 -12.25 1.59
CA ASN A 13 11.39 -13.05 1.59
C ASN A 13 11.24 -13.90 0.33
N LEU A 14 11.59 -13.35 -0.84
CA LEU A 14 11.60 -14.09 -2.10
C LEU A 14 12.54 -15.29 -2.02
N LEU A 15 13.78 -15.06 -1.57
CA LEU A 15 14.78 -16.13 -1.43
C LEU A 15 14.39 -17.16 -0.38
N ALA A 16 13.81 -16.73 0.76
CA ALA A 16 13.34 -17.63 1.80
C ALA A 16 12.17 -18.52 1.33
N GLY A 17 11.26 -17.96 0.53
CA GLY A 17 10.11 -18.67 -0.03
C GLY A 17 10.45 -19.62 -1.18
N ALA A 18 11.66 -19.54 -1.75
CA ALA A 18 12.04 -20.30 -2.94
C ALA A 18 12.47 -21.75 -2.66
N GLY A 19 12.60 -22.17 -1.39
CA GLY A 19 12.99 -23.54 -1.06
C GLY A 19 14.41 -23.89 -1.52
N LEU A 20 15.36 -22.97 -1.32
CA LEU A 20 16.75 -23.10 -1.75
C LEU A 20 17.43 -24.36 -1.17
N SER A 21 18.32 -24.96 -1.96
CA SER A 21 19.09 -26.15 -1.57
C SER A 21 20.59 -25.94 -1.84
N PRO A 22 21.47 -26.05 -0.82
CA PRO A 22 21.16 -26.28 0.59
C PRO A 22 20.37 -25.14 1.22
N ALA A 23 19.50 -25.45 2.19
CA ALA A 23 18.69 -24.44 2.87
C ALA A 23 19.60 -23.49 3.69
N PRO A 24 19.52 -22.17 3.48
CA PRO A 24 20.27 -21.22 4.28
C PRO A 24 19.73 -21.18 5.71
N ALA A 25 20.64 -21.16 6.69
CA ALA A 25 20.34 -20.89 8.09
C ALA A 25 19.88 -19.43 8.30
N SER A 26 20.40 -18.50 7.49
CA SER A 26 20.01 -17.08 7.55
C SER A 26 20.03 -16.41 6.18
N ILE A 27 19.08 -15.51 5.94
CA ILE A 27 19.03 -14.59 4.81
C ILE A 27 18.79 -13.18 5.37
N GLY A 28 19.68 -12.23 5.11
CA GLY A 28 19.55 -10.87 5.64
C GLY A 28 20.81 -10.04 5.49
N ALA A 29 20.97 -9.00 6.30
CA ALA A 29 22.11 -8.08 6.20
C ALA A 29 23.31 -8.43 7.10
N ALA A 30 23.18 -9.44 7.97
CA ALA A 30 24.21 -9.81 8.93
C ALA A 30 25.16 -10.86 8.36
N GLU A 31 26.46 -10.62 8.49
CA GLU A 31 27.49 -11.62 8.18
C GLU A 31 27.50 -12.74 9.26
N PRO A 32 27.75 -14.01 8.88
CA PRO A 32 27.78 -15.12 9.81
C PRO A 32 29.01 -15.02 10.72
N VAL A 33 28.79 -15.16 12.04
CA VAL A 33 29.86 -15.06 13.05
C VAL A 33 30.27 -16.42 13.60
N GLN A 34 29.43 -17.44 13.43
CA GLN A 34 29.68 -18.82 13.88
C GLN A 34 29.22 -19.86 12.84
N ASN A 35 29.73 -21.10 12.96
CA ASN A 35 29.43 -22.18 12.01
C ASN A 35 27.93 -22.52 11.93
N ALA A 36 27.19 -22.32 13.03
CA ALA A 36 25.75 -22.58 13.09
C ALA A 36 24.94 -21.61 12.21
N ASP A 37 25.52 -20.47 11.82
CA ASP A 37 24.89 -19.49 10.95
C ASP A 37 25.06 -19.87 9.46
N LEU A 38 25.81 -20.94 9.13
CA LEU A 38 26.07 -21.37 7.76
C LEU A 38 25.13 -22.52 7.34
N PRO A 39 24.69 -22.57 6.08
CA PRO A 39 24.97 -21.61 5.01
C PRO A 39 24.14 -20.32 5.13
N ALA A 40 24.67 -19.19 4.68
CA ALA A 40 24.03 -17.87 4.79
C ALA A 40 23.99 -17.13 3.46
N ILE A 41 22.98 -16.27 3.28
CA ILE A 41 22.92 -15.28 2.20
C ILE A 41 22.89 -13.89 2.82
N VAL A 42 23.92 -13.11 2.53
CA VAL A 42 24.07 -11.74 3.01
C VAL A 42 23.70 -10.77 1.90
N LEU A 43 22.80 -9.84 2.18
CA LEU A 43 22.27 -8.85 1.25
C LEU A 43 22.66 -7.45 1.70
N SER A 44 23.19 -6.65 0.79
CA SER A 44 23.52 -5.25 1.03
C SER A 44 23.26 -4.39 -0.20
N LEU A 45 23.14 -3.08 -0.02
CA LEU A 45 23.05 -2.14 -1.12
C LEU A 45 24.37 -1.36 -1.21
N ASP A 46 25.12 -1.57 -2.28
CA ASP A 46 26.43 -0.93 -2.49
C ASP A 46 26.26 0.52 -2.97
N ALA A 47 25.21 0.77 -3.75
CA ALA A 47 24.83 2.09 -4.24
C ALA A 47 23.30 2.15 -4.34
N VAL A 48 22.72 3.28 -3.94
CA VAL A 48 21.29 3.56 -4.06
C VAL A 48 21.10 5.01 -4.48
N HIS A 49 20.29 5.21 -5.50
CA HIS A 49 19.82 6.50 -5.95
C HIS A 49 18.31 6.54 -5.82
N ARG A 50 17.81 7.55 -5.11
CA ARG A 50 16.39 7.88 -5.14
C ARG A 50 16.15 8.70 -6.39
N LEU A 51 15.37 8.16 -7.32
CA LEU A 51 15.02 8.91 -8.51
C LEU A 51 14.10 10.06 -8.09
N SER A 52 14.47 11.27 -8.48
CA SER A 52 13.62 12.44 -8.25
C SER A 52 12.44 12.33 -9.20
N ALA A 53 11.28 11.98 -8.66
CA ALA A 53 10.03 11.97 -9.42
C ALA A 53 9.80 13.37 -10.01
N GLY A 54 9.47 13.44 -11.30
CA GLY A 54 9.03 14.69 -11.92
C GLY A 54 7.78 15.25 -11.22
N LEU A 55 7.52 16.55 -11.36
CA LEU A 55 6.25 17.14 -10.91
C LEU A 55 5.09 16.40 -11.60
N GLY A 56 4.34 15.60 -10.84
CA GLY A 56 3.18 14.83 -11.32
C GLY A 56 3.31 13.30 -11.29
N GLU A 57 4.49 12.72 -11.07
CA GLU A 57 4.69 11.26 -11.04
C GLU A 57 4.44 10.61 -9.66
N ARG A 58 3.96 11.38 -8.68
CA ARG A 58 4.00 10.99 -7.27
C ARG A 58 2.78 10.26 -6.76
N SER A 59 1.64 10.32 -7.44
CA SER A 59 0.45 9.61 -7.00
C SER A 59 -0.28 8.97 -8.17
N ALA A 60 -0.46 7.66 -8.08
CA ALA A 60 -1.44 6.96 -8.89
C ALA A 60 -2.74 6.91 -8.10
N LEU A 61 -3.79 7.55 -8.61
CA LEU A 61 -5.11 7.39 -8.03
C LEU A 61 -5.62 5.98 -8.32
N ILE A 62 -5.76 5.18 -7.27
CA ILE A 62 -6.46 3.89 -7.34
C ILE A 62 -7.95 4.20 -7.23
N ARG A 63 -8.77 3.68 -8.15
CA ARG A 63 -10.22 3.97 -8.21
C ARG A 63 -11.13 2.79 -7.87
N ASP A 64 -10.59 1.58 -8.00
CA ASP A 64 -11.32 0.30 -7.90
C ASP A 64 -10.57 -0.68 -6.99
N GLY A 65 -10.08 -0.19 -5.85
CA GLY A 65 -9.31 -1.00 -4.92
C GLY A 65 -10.09 -1.33 -3.64
N ALA A 66 -9.47 -2.13 -2.78
CA ALA A 66 -9.97 -2.45 -1.46
C ALA A 66 -8.81 -2.32 -0.46
N LEU A 67 -8.49 -1.09 -0.05
CA LEU A 67 -7.42 -0.83 0.91
C LEU A 67 -7.96 -0.91 2.34
N PRO A 68 -7.55 -1.90 3.17
CA PRO A 68 -7.92 -1.94 4.57
C PRO A 68 -7.24 -0.79 5.32
N TRP A 69 -8.00 -0.09 6.14
CA TRP A 69 -7.54 1.05 6.91
C TRP A 69 -8.11 1.03 8.33
N GLN A 70 -7.39 1.65 9.26
CA GLN A 70 -7.83 1.84 10.64
C GLN A 70 -7.72 3.32 11.02
N ALA A 71 -8.79 3.85 11.60
CA ALA A 71 -8.78 5.17 12.23
C ALA A 71 -9.04 5.05 13.73
N THR A 72 -8.35 5.87 14.52
CA THR A 72 -8.61 6.05 15.95
C THR A 72 -8.91 7.51 16.20
N ILE A 73 -10.09 7.79 16.77
CA ILE A 73 -10.58 9.14 17.04
C ILE A 73 -10.74 9.30 18.55
N ASP A 74 -10.09 10.31 19.12
CA ASP A 74 -10.24 10.68 20.53
C ASP A 74 -11.53 11.50 20.71
N LEU A 75 -12.47 10.98 21.51
CA LEU A 75 -13.76 11.63 21.76
C LEU A 75 -13.66 12.87 22.64
N ALA A 76 -12.55 13.05 23.36
CA ALA A 76 -12.27 14.26 24.12
C ALA A 76 -11.73 15.39 23.21
N ASN A 77 -11.13 15.02 22.07
CA ASN A 77 -10.63 15.97 21.07
C ASN A 77 -10.87 15.42 19.65
N PRO A 78 -12.14 15.37 19.18
CA PRO A 78 -12.50 14.70 17.94
C PRO A 78 -12.24 15.61 16.73
N VAL A 79 -10.96 15.95 16.51
CA VAL A 79 -10.50 16.80 15.40
C VAL A 79 -9.62 16.02 14.45
N LEU A 80 -9.56 16.45 13.19
CA LEU A 80 -8.60 15.91 12.25
C LEU A 80 -7.18 16.40 12.64
N PRO A 81 -6.19 15.51 12.80
CA PRO A 81 -4.84 15.94 13.21
C PRO A 81 -4.17 16.92 12.24
N GLU A 82 -4.46 16.77 10.94
CA GLU A 82 -3.90 17.62 9.88
C GLU A 82 -4.65 18.96 9.74
N GLU A 83 -5.92 18.99 10.14
CA GLU A 83 -6.76 20.19 10.14
C GLU A 83 -7.49 20.33 11.49
N PRO A 84 -6.81 20.84 12.53
CA PRO A 84 -7.36 20.89 13.89
C PRO A 84 -8.65 21.74 14.04
N GLY A 85 -8.98 22.54 13.03
CA GLY A 85 -10.23 23.31 12.97
C GLY A 85 -11.45 22.50 12.51
N PHE A 86 -11.25 21.31 11.96
CA PHE A 86 -12.32 20.44 11.48
C PHE A 86 -12.77 19.49 12.59
N LEU A 87 -14.00 19.65 13.06
CA LEU A 87 -14.63 18.77 14.03
C LEU A 87 -15.17 17.52 13.32
N LEU A 88 -14.68 16.34 13.72
CA LEU A 88 -15.14 15.05 13.22
C LEU A 88 -16.47 14.63 13.84
N LEU A 89 -16.79 15.13 15.04
CA LEU A 89 -17.98 14.75 15.80
C LEU A 89 -18.98 15.90 15.84
N SER A 90 -20.24 15.61 15.54
CA SER A 90 -21.35 16.56 15.66
C SER A 90 -21.59 16.99 17.12
N GLU A 91 -22.23 18.15 17.31
CA GLU A 91 -22.52 18.69 18.66
C GLU A 91 -23.43 17.76 19.49
N ASP A 92 -24.37 17.09 18.85
CA ASP A 92 -25.25 16.08 19.47
C ASP A 92 -24.56 14.73 19.73
N ARG A 93 -23.32 14.58 19.23
CA ARG A 93 -22.48 13.37 19.32
C ARG A 93 -23.13 12.13 18.71
N LEU A 94 -24.05 12.29 17.77
CA LEU A 94 -24.72 11.21 17.06
C LEU A 94 -24.12 10.94 15.69
N SER A 95 -23.35 11.88 15.14
CA SER A 95 -22.71 11.75 13.82
C SER A 95 -21.21 11.96 13.92
N LEU A 96 -20.45 11.00 13.38
CA LEU A 96 -19.00 11.03 13.32
C LEU A 96 -18.56 10.93 11.86
N ILE A 97 -17.78 11.89 11.38
CA ILE A 97 -17.16 11.87 10.06
C ILE A 97 -15.82 11.14 10.19
N LEU A 98 -15.59 10.14 9.35
CA LEU A 98 -14.30 9.47 9.26
C LEU A 98 -13.29 10.38 8.53
N PRO A 99 -11.97 10.21 8.80
CA PRO A 99 -10.93 10.96 8.07
C PRO A 99 -10.96 10.76 6.55
N HIS A 100 -11.56 9.66 6.08
CA HIS A 100 -11.63 9.29 4.67
C HIS A 100 -13.07 8.87 4.29
N GLY A 101 -13.53 9.31 3.13
CA GLY A 101 -14.79 8.87 2.52
C GLY A 101 -14.58 7.74 1.50
N GLY A 102 -15.63 7.40 0.73
CA GLY A 102 -15.52 6.40 -0.34
C GLY A 102 -15.27 4.99 0.19
N LEU A 103 -16.00 4.60 1.22
CA LEU A 103 -15.93 3.27 1.81
C LEU A 103 -16.45 2.22 0.82
N ARG A 104 -15.81 1.05 0.81
CA ARG A 104 -16.18 -0.09 -0.03
C ARG A 104 -16.40 -1.33 0.82
N GLN A 105 -17.02 -2.34 0.19
CA GLN A 105 -17.03 -3.69 0.71
C GLN A 105 -15.60 -4.29 0.68
N ALA A 106 -15.37 -5.34 1.45
CA ALA A 106 -14.06 -5.99 1.58
C ALA A 106 -13.53 -6.57 0.26
N ASP A 107 -14.43 -6.88 -0.68
CA ASP A 107 -14.10 -7.32 -2.05
C ASP A 107 -13.88 -6.16 -3.04
N GLY A 108 -14.04 -4.91 -2.59
CA GLY A 108 -13.95 -3.69 -3.41
C GLY A 108 -15.26 -3.27 -4.07
N GLY A 109 -16.36 -4.01 -3.85
CA GLY A 109 -17.67 -3.74 -4.41
C GLY A 109 -18.37 -2.50 -3.84
N GLU A 110 -19.35 -1.99 -4.56
CA GLU A 110 -20.29 -0.98 -4.05
C GLU A 110 -21.50 -1.65 -3.39
N GLY A 111 -21.97 -1.09 -2.28
CA GLY A 111 -23.17 -1.60 -1.63
C GLY A 111 -23.26 -1.22 -0.17
N PRO A 112 -24.30 -1.72 0.54
CA PRO A 112 -24.38 -1.63 1.98
C PRO A 112 -23.17 -2.33 2.62
N LEU A 113 -22.63 -1.74 3.69
CA LEU A 113 -21.50 -2.29 4.44
C LEU A 113 -22.00 -3.25 5.51
N GLY A 114 -21.37 -4.42 5.60
CA GLY A 114 -21.58 -5.41 6.64
C GLY A 114 -20.43 -5.44 7.66
N ALA A 115 -20.50 -6.41 8.57
CA ALA A 115 -19.49 -6.60 9.63
C ALA A 115 -18.10 -7.02 9.10
N ASP A 116 -18.05 -7.60 7.89
CA ASP A 116 -16.79 -7.96 7.23
C ASP A 116 -16.11 -6.75 6.57
N ASP A 117 -16.87 -5.70 6.28
CA ASP A 117 -16.41 -4.50 5.56
C ASP A 117 -16.03 -3.35 6.52
N LEU A 118 -16.75 -3.27 7.64
CA LEU A 118 -16.66 -2.20 8.63
C LEU A 118 -16.80 -2.77 10.03
N SER A 119 -15.87 -2.41 10.92
CA SER A 119 -16.02 -2.63 12.36
C SER A 119 -15.80 -1.34 13.12
N VAL A 120 -16.67 -1.10 14.11
CA VAL A 120 -16.63 0.11 14.94
C VAL A 120 -16.60 -0.34 16.40
N SER A 121 -15.71 0.24 17.19
CA SER A 121 -15.72 0.10 18.64
C SER A 121 -15.66 1.47 19.31
N VAL A 122 -16.45 1.65 20.36
CA VAL A 122 -16.57 2.89 21.13
C VAL A 122 -16.13 2.60 22.55
N ALA A 123 -15.04 3.24 23.00
CA ALA A 123 -14.42 2.98 24.30
C ALA A 123 -14.17 1.48 24.56
N GLY A 124 -13.81 0.72 23.51
CA GLY A 124 -13.58 -0.71 23.56
C GLY A 124 -14.82 -1.61 23.41
N ALA A 125 -16.03 -1.04 23.42
CA ALA A 125 -17.27 -1.79 23.17
C ALA A 125 -17.60 -1.81 21.68
N ALA A 126 -17.70 -3.01 21.09
CA ALA A 126 -18.10 -3.17 19.69
C ALA A 126 -19.51 -2.64 19.44
N GLN A 127 -19.70 -1.99 18.29
CA GLN A 127 -21.00 -1.53 17.80
C GLN A 127 -21.46 -2.43 16.65
N THR A 128 -22.76 -2.70 16.58
CA THR A 128 -23.34 -3.49 15.48
C THR A 128 -23.57 -2.59 14.28
N VAL A 129 -22.99 -2.93 13.13
CA VAL A 129 -23.23 -2.21 11.87
C VAL A 129 -24.59 -2.60 11.30
N VAL A 130 -25.43 -1.60 11.03
CA VAL A 130 -26.77 -1.76 10.48
C VAL A 130 -26.98 -0.87 9.24
N ASN A 131 -27.87 -1.31 8.34
CA ASN A 131 -28.24 -0.56 7.13
C ASN A 131 -29.54 0.26 7.28
N THR A 132 -30.13 0.23 8.48
CA THR A 132 -31.34 0.97 8.87
C THR A 132 -31.02 2.05 9.90
N ALA A 133 -32.02 2.82 10.33
CA ALA A 133 -31.82 3.77 11.43
C ALA A 133 -31.25 3.04 12.66
N PRO A 134 -30.13 3.52 13.24
CA PRO A 134 -29.43 2.81 14.30
C PRO A 134 -30.16 2.95 15.65
N GLY A 135 -30.26 1.85 16.39
CA GLY A 135 -30.61 1.82 17.81
C GLY A 135 -29.39 1.98 18.73
N ALA A 136 -29.62 1.89 20.05
CA ALA A 136 -28.54 1.96 21.03
C ALA A 136 -27.56 0.78 20.86
N GLY A 137 -26.26 1.06 20.77
CA GLY A 137 -25.24 0.04 20.49
C GLY A 137 -25.09 -0.32 19.01
N GLU A 138 -25.83 0.36 18.13
CA GLU A 138 -25.79 0.17 16.69
C GLU A 138 -25.23 1.42 16.00
N VAL A 139 -24.66 1.20 14.82
CA VAL A 139 -24.09 2.24 13.97
C VAL A 139 -24.51 2.02 12.52
N ARG A 140 -24.93 3.09 11.85
CA ARG A 140 -25.17 3.12 10.40
C ARG A 140 -24.03 3.87 9.73
N ALA A 141 -23.49 3.31 8.65
CA ALA A 141 -22.51 4.00 7.82
C ALA A 141 -23.14 4.57 6.56
N ASP A 142 -22.76 5.80 6.20
CA ASP A 142 -22.88 6.33 4.85
C ASP A 142 -21.53 6.13 4.13
N PRO A 143 -21.41 5.11 3.26
CA PRO A 143 -20.15 4.79 2.61
C PRO A 143 -19.67 5.89 1.64
N SER A 144 -20.59 6.72 1.11
CA SER A 144 -20.25 7.70 0.09
C SER A 144 -19.41 8.85 0.64
N ILE A 145 -19.75 9.31 1.85
CA ILE A 145 -19.10 10.43 2.54
C ILE A 145 -18.26 9.99 3.75
N GLY A 146 -18.31 8.70 4.13
CA GLY A 146 -17.57 8.19 5.29
C GLY A 146 -18.14 8.68 6.62
N GLN A 147 -19.47 8.86 6.72
CA GLN A 147 -20.12 9.28 7.95
C GLN A 147 -20.67 8.07 8.71
N LEU A 148 -20.52 8.06 10.03
CA LEU A 148 -21.12 7.10 10.94
C LEU A 148 -22.19 7.78 11.77
N GLU A 149 -23.39 7.20 11.81
CA GLU A 149 -24.50 7.62 12.64
C GLU A 149 -24.73 6.60 13.74
N PHE A 150 -24.84 7.06 14.98
CA PHE A 150 -25.02 6.21 16.16
C PHE A 150 -26.44 6.38 16.70
N GLY A 151 -27.05 5.29 17.19
CA GLY A 151 -28.38 5.38 17.80
C GLY A 151 -28.40 5.95 19.22
N SER A 152 -27.23 6.27 19.78
CA SER A 152 -27.07 6.93 21.08
C SER A 152 -25.86 7.86 21.05
N ALA A 153 -25.95 9.00 21.74
CA ALA A 153 -24.87 9.97 21.80
C ALA A 153 -23.57 9.34 22.34
N LEU A 154 -22.47 9.56 21.62
CA LEU A 154 -21.17 9.03 22.00
C LEU A 154 -20.70 9.61 23.35
N PRO A 155 -19.97 8.83 24.18
CA PRO A 155 -19.50 9.30 25.48
C PRO A 155 -18.51 10.47 25.31
N ALA A 156 -18.42 11.38 26.29
CA ALA A 156 -17.57 12.57 26.24
C ALA A 156 -16.06 12.28 26.12
N THR A 157 -15.63 11.07 26.48
CA THR A 157 -14.23 10.65 26.51
C THR A 157 -14.09 9.22 26.00
N GLY A 158 -12.86 8.83 25.65
CA GLY A 158 -12.54 7.50 25.13
C GLY A 158 -12.26 7.56 23.62
N ASN A 159 -12.00 6.40 23.02
CA ASN A 159 -11.67 6.34 21.60
C ASN A 159 -12.78 5.67 20.80
N VAL A 160 -13.01 6.16 19.60
CA VAL A 160 -13.67 5.38 18.54
C VAL A 160 -12.58 4.78 17.68
N VAL A 161 -12.53 3.46 17.60
CA VAL A 161 -11.65 2.74 16.67
C VAL A 161 -12.51 2.15 15.57
N VAL A 162 -12.18 2.49 14.33
CA VAL A 162 -12.91 2.06 13.14
C VAL A 162 -11.94 1.37 12.19
N ASN A 163 -12.25 0.14 11.79
CA ASN A 163 -11.58 -0.53 10.67
C ASN A 163 -12.53 -0.54 9.48
N TYR A 164 -12.06 -0.09 8.32
CA TYR A 164 -12.88 0.04 7.12
C TYR A 164 -12.02 -0.16 5.86
N VAL A 165 -12.67 -0.31 4.71
CA VAL A 165 -12.01 -0.50 3.42
C VAL A 165 -12.25 0.72 2.54
N LEU A 166 -11.18 1.24 1.95
CA LEU A 166 -11.21 2.37 1.02
C LEU A 166 -11.23 1.91 -0.43
N GLY A 167 -12.16 2.46 -1.19
CA GLY A 167 -12.27 2.23 -2.64
C GLY A 167 -11.29 3.02 -3.47
N GLN A 168 -10.94 4.21 -2.98
CA GLN A 168 -10.08 5.14 -3.67
C GLN A 168 -9.02 5.68 -2.74
N TRP A 169 -7.78 5.73 -3.20
CA TRP A 169 -6.68 6.35 -2.49
C TRP A 169 -5.59 6.76 -3.48
N GLU A 170 -4.74 7.68 -3.03
CA GLU A 170 -3.54 8.02 -3.75
C GLU A 170 -2.43 7.04 -3.37
N ARG A 171 -1.93 6.28 -4.33
CA ARG A 171 -0.74 5.46 -4.12
C ARG A 171 0.49 6.27 -4.44
N ARG A 172 1.34 6.50 -3.44
CA ARG A 172 2.66 7.07 -3.63
C ARG A 172 3.67 6.00 -4.00
N VAL A 173 4.58 6.34 -4.91
CA VAL A 173 5.68 5.46 -5.29
C VAL A 173 6.99 6.19 -5.05
N THR A 174 7.90 5.53 -4.33
CA THR A 174 9.28 5.99 -4.20
C THR A 174 10.17 5.10 -5.07
N PRO A 175 10.54 5.53 -6.28
CA PRO A 175 11.45 4.80 -7.14
C PRO A 175 12.88 4.89 -6.60
N ILE A 176 13.53 3.73 -6.51
CA ILE A 176 14.94 3.59 -6.20
C ILE A 176 15.62 2.71 -7.23
N GLU A 177 16.82 3.11 -7.64
CA GLU A 177 17.70 2.30 -8.46
C GLU A 177 19.06 2.17 -7.79
N GLY A 178 19.81 1.14 -8.15
CA GLY A 178 21.11 0.96 -7.53
C GLY A 178 21.75 -0.38 -7.80
N THR A 179 22.68 -0.74 -6.91
CA THR A 179 23.40 -2.00 -6.92
C THR A 179 23.11 -2.80 -5.65
N LEU A 180 22.47 -3.95 -5.82
CA LEU A 180 22.31 -4.97 -4.79
C LEU A 180 23.53 -5.88 -4.81
N SER A 181 24.13 -6.09 -3.66
CA SER A 181 25.16 -7.11 -3.42
C SER A 181 24.55 -8.28 -2.67
N MET A 182 24.83 -9.48 -3.17
CA MET A 182 24.51 -10.75 -2.54
C MET A 182 25.81 -11.52 -2.32
N VAL A 183 26.09 -11.87 -1.07
CA VAL A 183 27.21 -12.74 -0.72
C VAL A 183 26.66 -14.04 -0.14
N VAL A 184 26.89 -15.14 -0.86
CA VAL A 184 26.52 -16.47 -0.37
C VAL A 184 27.71 -17.07 0.37
N ARG A 185 27.50 -17.52 1.61
CA ARG A 185 28.55 -18.12 2.45
C ARG A 185 28.21 -19.53 2.90
N ALA A 186 29.19 -20.41 2.85
CA ALA A 186 29.08 -21.78 3.37
C ALA A 186 30.46 -22.35 3.73
N ALA A 187 30.50 -23.45 4.49
CA ALA A 187 31.76 -24.08 4.89
C ALA A 187 32.49 -24.79 3.72
N ALA A 188 31.74 -25.32 2.75
CA ALA A 188 32.25 -26.05 1.59
C ALA A 188 32.03 -25.26 0.29
N ALA A 189 32.98 -25.36 -0.64
CA ALA A 189 32.90 -24.63 -1.93
C ALA A 189 31.69 -25.06 -2.76
N ASP A 190 31.39 -26.37 -2.82
CA ASP A 190 30.24 -26.88 -3.57
C ASP A 190 28.91 -26.38 -3.01
N SER A 191 28.81 -26.24 -1.68
CA SER A 191 27.63 -25.65 -1.04
C SER A 191 27.47 -24.17 -1.39
N VAL A 192 28.57 -23.41 -1.48
CA VAL A 192 28.53 -22.02 -1.96
C VAL A 192 28.08 -21.99 -3.41
N ALA A 193 28.65 -22.82 -4.29
CA ALA A 193 28.30 -22.88 -5.71
C ALA A 193 26.80 -23.15 -5.89
N ASN A 194 26.32 -24.28 -5.34
CA ASN A 194 24.93 -24.71 -5.48
C ASN A 194 23.94 -23.68 -4.93
N LEU A 195 24.19 -23.13 -3.73
CA LEU A 195 23.30 -22.13 -3.14
C LEU A 195 23.34 -20.81 -3.92
N SER A 196 24.52 -20.39 -4.39
CA SER A 196 24.66 -19.17 -5.19
C SER A 196 23.95 -19.28 -6.53
N ASP A 197 24.07 -20.43 -7.21
CA ASP A 197 23.44 -20.66 -8.50
C ASP A 197 21.91 -20.77 -8.33
N ALA A 198 21.42 -21.45 -7.28
CA ALA A 198 20.00 -21.50 -6.96
C ALA A 198 19.42 -20.10 -6.62
N ALA A 199 20.13 -19.30 -5.83
CA ALA A 199 19.71 -17.93 -5.50
C ALA A 199 19.73 -17.02 -6.74
N LEU A 200 20.71 -17.19 -7.63
CA LEU A 200 20.76 -16.50 -8.92
C LEU A 200 19.55 -16.87 -9.77
N ASP A 201 19.27 -18.16 -9.95
CA ASP A 201 18.12 -18.64 -10.72
C ASP A 201 16.79 -18.07 -10.18
N VAL A 202 16.65 -17.91 -8.86
CA VAL A 202 15.49 -17.25 -8.25
C VAL A 202 15.46 -15.74 -8.53
N LEU A 203 16.60 -15.04 -8.58
CA LEU A 203 16.58 -13.58 -8.80
C LEU A 203 16.41 -13.20 -10.27
N ILE A 204 17.01 -13.95 -11.19
CA ILE A 204 16.99 -13.64 -12.63
C ILE A 204 16.10 -14.57 -13.46
N GLY A 205 15.50 -15.59 -12.84
CA GLY A 205 14.64 -16.56 -13.51
C GLY A 205 13.32 -15.98 -14.01
N SER A 206 12.80 -16.58 -15.08
CA SER A 206 11.52 -16.22 -15.71
C SER A 206 10.29 -16.71 -14.94
N SER A 207 10.47 -17.57 -13.93
CA SER A 207 9.42 -18.15 -13.09
C SER A 207 9.05 -17.30 -11.87
N ASN A 208 9.63 -16.11 -11.74
CA ASN A 208 9.40 -15.26 -10.58
C ASN A 208 7.94 -14.81 -10.55
N ALA A 209 7.23 -15.17 -9.49
CA ALA A 209 6.10 -14.34 -9.06
C ALA A 209 6.66 -12.91 -8.95
N PRO A 210 6.14 -11.94 -9.73
CA PRO A 210 6.76 -10.64 -9.84
C PRO A 210 6.82 -10.03 -8.45
N LEU A 211 8.04 -9.83 -7.93
CA LEU A 211 8.24 -9.13 -6.67
C LEU A 211 7.61 -7.76 -6.86
N ARG A 212 6.54 -7.47 -6.11
CA ARG A 212 5.75 -6.25 -6.30
C ARG A 212 6.66 -5.04 -6.19
N GLY A 213 6.63 -4.18 -7.21
CA GLY A 213 7.49 -3.00 -7.32
C GLY A 213 8.85 -3.24 -8.00
N LEU A 214 9.31 -4.48 -8.18
CA LEU A 214 10.56 -4.74 -8.92
C LEU A 214 10.32 -4.61 -10.42
N ARG A 215 10.92 -3.59 -11.02
CA ARG A 215 10.81 -3.33 -12.47
C ARG A 215 11.92 -4.01 -13.24
N LYS A 216 13.11 -4.04 -12.64
CA LYS A 216 14.30 -4.62 -13.25
C LYS A 216 15.22 -5.15 -12.17
N ILE A 217 15.77 -6.33 -12.44
CA ILE A 217 16.97 -6.83 -11.78
C ILE A 217 17.81 -7.52 -12.83
N ALA A 218 19.12 -7.26 -12.83
CA ALA A 218 20.04 -7.87 -13.78
C ALA A 218 21.38 -8.11 -13.12
N LEU A 219 21.95 -9.29 -13.33
CA LEU A 219 23.28 -9.63 -12.87
C LEU A 219 24.31 -8.74 -13.59
N ALA A 220 25.08 -7.99 -12.81
CA ALA A 220 26.15 -7.11 -13.28
C ALA A 220 27.53 -7.73 -13.08
N GLU A 221 27.73 -8.45 -11.98
CA GLU A 221 29.00 -9.07 -11.63
C GLU A 221 28.76 -10.40 -10.92
N LEU A 222 29.57 -11.41 -11.23
CA LEU A 222 29.60 -12.66 -10.50
C LEU A 222 31.05 -13.03 -10.20
N GLY A 223 31.39 -13.00 -8.91
CA GLY A 223 32.71 -13.33 -8.41
C GLY A 223 32.99 -14.83 -8.39
N SER A 224 34.27 -15.14 -8.20
CA SER A 224 34.72 -16.49 -7.85
C SER A 224 34.39 -16.82 -6.38
N ILE A 225 34.46 -18.11 -6.05
CA ILE A 225 34.36 -18.55 -4.65
C ILE A 225 35.68 -18.22 -3.96
N SER A 226 35.60 -17.42 -2.91
CA SER A 226 36.74 -16.98 -2.14
C SER A 226 37.43 -18.15 -1.40
N PRO A 227 38.72 -18.00 -1.06
CA PRO A 227 39.36 -18.88 -0.09
C PRO A 227 38.62 -18.84 1.26
N ARG A 228 38.93 -19.78 2.15
CA ARG A 228 38.33 -19.77 3.49
C ARG A 228 38.69 -18.49 4.23
N ASP A 229 37.69 -17.87 4.83
CA ASP A 229 37.79 -16.69 5.65
C ASP A 229 37.71 -17.08 7.12
N THR A 230 38.86 -17.06 7.80
CA THR A 230 38.95 -17.41 9.23
C THR A 230 38.24 -16.44 10.15
N THR A 231 37.89 -15.23 9.68
CA THR A 231 37.20 -14.21 10.48
C THR A 231 35.68 -14.34 10.43
N LEU A 232 35.15 -15.07 9.45
CA LEU A 232 33.72 -15.25 9.22
C LEU A 232 33.35 -16.73 9.25
N ALA A 233 33.44 -17.32 10.45
CA ALA A 233 33.11 -18.72 10.70
C ALA A 233 33.86 -19.73 9.80
N ASN A 234 35.10 -19.42 9.39
CA ASN A 234 35.89 -20.27 8.50
C ASN A 234 35.16 -20.60 7.18
N SER A 235 34.29 -19.69 6.73
CA SER A 235 33.42 -19.84 5.56
C SER A 235 34.13 -19.50 4.27
N ARG A 236 33.57 -19.94 3.15
CA ARG A 236 33.88 -19.45 1.80
C ARG A 236 32.71 -18.61 1.33
N GLY A 237 32.97 -17.60 0.51
CA GLY A 237 31.96 -16.67 0.00
C GLY A 237 31.97 -16.58 -1.52
N ARG A 238 30.83 -16.31 -2.14
CA ARG A 238 30.74 -15.87 -3.54
C ARG A 238 29.91 -14.59 -3.60
N LEU A 239 30.47 -13.54 -4.19
CA LEU A 239 29.80 -12.27 -4.41
C LEU A 239 29.06 -12.29 -5.75
N ALA A 240 27.82 -11.83 -5.76
CA ALA A 240 27.08 -11.45 -6.96
C ALA A 240 26.57 -10.01 -6.79
N ARG A 241 26.70 -9.18 -7.82
CA ARG A 241 26.13 -7.84 -7.86
C ARG A 241 25.07 -7.73 -8.92
N PHE A 242 23.99 -7.04 -8.59
CA PHE A 242 22.86 -6.83 -9.47
C PHE A 242 22.55 -5.35 -9.59
N SER A 243 22.36 -4.86 -10.81
CA SER A 243 21.67 -3.59 -11.01
C SER A 243 20.17 -3.80 -10.80
N PHE A 244 19.49 -2.90 -10.08
CA PHE A 244 18.04 -2.98 -9.88
C PHE A 244 17.34 -1.65 -10.11
N ASP A 245 16.05 -1.74 -10.44
CA ASP A 245 15.06 -0.65 -10.43
C ASP A 245 13.83 -1.16 -9.66
N PHE A 246 13.50 -0.48 -8.56
CA PHE A 246 12.47 -0.87 -7.63
C PHE A 246 11.59 0.32 -7.22
N GLU A 247 10.28 0.10 -7.27
CA GLU A 247 9.25 1.05 -6.88
C GLU A 247 8.67 0.64 -5.52
N HIS A 248 9.01 1.41 -4.48
CA HIS A 248 8.38 1.23 -3.18
C HIS A 248 6.99 1.88 -3.16
N GLU A 249 5.95 1.04 -3.22
CA GLU A 249 4.56 1.49 -3.09
C GLU A 249 4.21 1.80 -1.63
N ILE A 250 3.82 3.04 -1.38
CA ILE A 250 3.22 3.50 -0.13
C ILE A 250 1.75 3.77 -0.43
N ASN A 251 0.87 2.92 0.10
CA ASN A 251 -0.56 3.10 0.01
C ASN A 251 -1.01 3.86 1.26
N GLU A 252 -1.07 5.19 1.14
CA GLU A 252 -1.57 6.07 2.19
C GLU A 252 -2.69 6.93 1.61
N PRO A 253 -3.89 6.95 2.20
CA PRO A 253 -4.93 7.88 1.82
C PRO A 253 -4.56 9.29 2.28
N GLU A 254 -3.77 10.01 1.50
CA GLU A 254 -3.37 11.39 1.86
C GLU A 254 -4.45 12.45 1.62
N SER A 255 -5.50 12.10 0.89
CA SER A 255 -6.60 13.01 0.67
C SER A 255 -7.74 12.67 1.63
N SER A 256 -8.00 13.57 2.57
CA SER A 256 -9.29 13.68 3.28
C SER A 256 -10.46 14.02 2.33
N GLY A 257 -10.20 14.14 1.02
CA GLY A 257 -11.17 14.37 -0.02
C GLY A 257 -12.01 13.13 -0.32
N GLY A 258 -12.84 12.71 0.64
CA GLY A 258 -14.14 12.15 0.26
C GLY A 258 -14.87 13.14 -0.65
N VAL A 259 -15.84 12.67 -1.45
CA VAL A 259 -16.62 13.56 -2.30
C VAL A 259 -17.36 14.57 -1.42
N ILE A 260 -16.80 15.78 -1.26
CA ILE A 260 -17.33 16.83 -0.38
C ILE A 260 -18.78 17.16 -0.77
N ARG A 261 -19.06 17.11 -2.08
CA ARG A 261 -20.38 17.32 -2.66
C ARG A 261 -20.38 16.91 -4.14
N ARG A 262 -21.35 16.08 -4.55
CA ARG A 262 -21.70 15.99 -5.98
C ARG A 262 -22.54 17.22 -6.32
N ILE A 263 -22.01 18.10 -7.16
CA ILE A 263 -22.77 19.23 -7.70
C ILE A 263 -23.39 18.72 -8.99
N PRO A 264 -24.72 18.49 -9.05
CA PRO A 264 -25.36 18.13 -10.31
C PRO A 264 -25.13 19.27 -11.29
N LEU A 265 -24.47 18.97 -12.41
CA LEU A 265 -24.24 19.93 -13.47
C LEU A 265 -25.36 19.78 -14.47
N THR A 266 -26.24 20.79 -14.52
CA THR A 266 -27.20 20.92 -15.62
C THR A 266 -26.56 21.75 -16.71
N THR A 267 -26.04 21.08 -17.74
CA THR A 267 -25.44 21.76 -18.88
C THR A 267 -26.55 22.14 -19.85
N ARG A 268 -26.73 23.45 -20.12
CA ARG A 268 -27.64 23.94 -21.17
C ARG A 268 -26.82 24.30 -22.39
N LEU A 269 -26.94 23.51 -23.44
CA LEU A 269 -26.32 23.82 -24.72
C LEU A 269 -27.36 24.50 -25.62
N ASN A 270 -27.10 25.76 -25.97
CA ASN A 270 -27.86 26.45 -27.00
C ASN A 270 -27.34 25.99 -28.37
N VAL A 271 -28.13 25.18 -29.06
CA VAL A 271 -27.78 24.68 -30.39
C VAL A 271 -28.50 25.54 -31.42
N VAL A 272 -27.74 26.17 -32.30
CA VAL A 272 -28.28 26.82 -33.50
C VAL A 272 -28.08 25.86 -34.66
N SER A 273 -29.18 25.35 -35.22
CA SER A 273 -29.16 24.53 -36.43
C SER A 273 -29.63 25.35 -37.62
N ALA A 274 -28.89 25.29 -38.72
CA ALA A 274 -29.26 25.92 -39.98
C ALA A 274 -29.90 24.88 -40.90
N ASN A 275 -31.12 25.15 -41.37
CA ASN A 275 -31.71 24.33 -42.42
C ASN A 275 -31.04 24.63 -43.76
N VAL A 276 -30.31 23.65 -44.29
CA VAL A 276 -29.48 23.81 -45.50
C VAL A 276 -30.29 24.14 -46.75
N ALA A 277 -31.57 23.75 -46.80
CA ALA A 277 -32.43 23.98 -47.97
C ALA A 277 -33.13 25.35 -47.94
N THR A 278 -33.36 25.93 -46.76
CA THR A 278 -34.18 27.15 -46.62
C THR A 278 -33.41 28.33 -46.01
N GLY A 279 -32.20 28.10 -45.50
CA GLY A 279 -31.39 29.13 -44.82
C GLY A 279 -31.94 29.58 -43.47
N VAL A 280 -33.05 28.99 -43.00
CA VAL A 280 -33.67 29.33 -41.72
C VAL A 280 -32.82 28.79 -40.58
N LEU A 281 -32.47 29.67 -39.63
CA LEU A 281 -31.82 29.30 -38.38
C LEU A 281 -32.88 28.96 -37.33
N THR A 282 -32.78 27.77 -36.75
CA THR A 282 -33.60 27.35 -35.61
C THR A 282 -32.73 27.23 -34.37
N THR A 283 -33.17 27.84 -33.27
CA THR A 283 -32.48 27.78 -31.98
C THR A 283 -33.19 26.77 -31.09
N GLY A 284 -32.46 25.76 -30.62
CA GLY A 284 -32.93 24.77 -29.65
C GLY A 284 -32.09 24.81 -28.39
N VAL A 285 -32.68 24.41 -27.27
CA VAL A 285 -31.96 24.21 -26.00
C VAL A 285 -31.91 22.71 -25.75
N VAL A 286 -30.71 22.14 -25.73
CA VAL A 286 -30.49 20.78 -25.25
C VAL A 286 -30.07 20.88 -23.79
N THR A 287 -30.79 20.17 -22.92
CA THR A 287 -30.45 20.09 -21.50
C THR A 287 -29.95 18.69 -21.22
N GLU A 288 -28.73 18.59 -20.73
CA GLU A 288 -28.11 17.32 -20.32
C GLU A 288 -27.80 17.41 -18.83
N SER A 289 -28.07 16.33 -18.11
CA SER A 289 -27.92 16.24 -16.66
C SER A 289 -27.10 15.01 -16.33
N GLU A 290 -25.92 15.22 -15.72
CA GLU A 290 -25.07 14.21 -15.06
C GLU A 290 -25.17 14.32 -13.53
#